data_AF-A0A925XAK0-F1
#
_entry.id   AF-A0A925XAK0-F1
#
_cell.length_a   1.000
_cell.length_b   1.000
_cell.length_c   1.000
_cell.angle_alpha   90.00
_cell.angle_beta   90.00
_cell.angle_gamma   90.00
#
_symmetry.space_group_name_H-M   'P 1'
#
loop_
_entity.id
_entity.type
_entity.pdbx_description
1 polymer ?
#
loop_
_entity_poly.entity_id
_entity_poly.type
_entity_poly.pdbx_seq_one_letter_code
_entity_poly.pdbx_strand_id
1 'polypeptide(L)'
;FYKGLPFGLSYERGITDQISIGGFLDYSSTKYGYTGFDGKLTILFVGARASYHFNEILDVKNDKVDLYGGVALGFRSVSWKYNDPIYDDLYSDPYSNGVLFGVHAGARYMFANNIGGFAELGYGVSILKLGLAVKF
;
A
#
# COMPACT_ATOMS: atom_id res chain seq x y z
N PHE A 1 -7.93 -4.93 -16.95
CA PHE A 1 -6.98 -5.59 -16.02
C PHE A 1 -5.68 -4.80 -16.02
N TYR A 2 -5.42 -4.05 -14.94
CA TYR A 2 -4.16 -3.30 -14.74
C TYR A 2 -3.02 -4.29 -14.49
N LYS A 3 -2.01 -4.33 -15.36
CA LYS A 3 -0.87 -5.27 -15.29
C LYS A 3 0.38 -4.62 -14.66
N GLY A 4 0.20 -3.84 -13.60
CA GLY A 4 1.30 -3.24 -12.83
C GLY A 4 1.38 -3.89 -11.46
N LEU A 5 2.56 -4.36 -11.06
CA LEU A 5 2.84 -4.73 -9.66
C LEU A 5 2.87 -3.43 -8.84
N PRO A 6 1.93 -3.20 -7.91
CA PRO A 6 2.02 -2.08 -7.00
C PRO A 6 3.13 -2.35 -5.99
N PHE A 7 4.05 -1.40 -5.84
CA PHE A 7 5.07 -1.41 -4.80
C PHE A 7 4.65 -0.43 -3.71
N GLY A 8 4.71 -0.86 -2.45
CA GLY A 8 4.26 -0.08 -1.32
C GLY A 8 5.30 0.00 -0.22
N LEU A 9 5.33 1.14 0.44
CA LEU A 9 6.05 1.33 1.70
C LEU A 9 5.06 1.86 2.73
N SER A 10 4.99 1.21 3.87
CA SER A 10 4.23 1.66 5.02
C SER A 10 5.14 1.77 6.24
N TYR A 11 4.85 2.75 7.08
CA TYR A 11 5.51 2.93 8.36
C TYR A 11 4.43 3.11 9.42
N GLU A 12 4.50 2.29 10.47
CA GLU A 12 3.55 2.31 11.58
C GLU A 12 4.31 2.44 12.90
N ARG A 13 3.74 3.24 13.81
CA ARG A 13 4.22 3.42 15.17
C ARG A 13 3.14 2.98 16.14
N GLY A 14 3.50 2.10 17.08
CA GLY A 14 2.63 1.72 18.20
C GLY A 14 2.38 2.92 19.10
N ILE A 15 1.10 3.26 19.30
CA ILE A 15 0.64 4.24 20.29
C ILE A 15 0.30 3.53 21.60
N THR A 16 -0.29 2.34 21.48
CA THR A 16 -0.63 1.43 22.57
C THR A 16 -0.14 0.03 22.19
N ASP A 17 -0.03 -0.89 23.15
CA ASP A 17 0.37 -2.29 22.90
C ASP A 17 -0.51 -2.99 21.84
N GLN A 18 -1.75 -2.53 21.68
CA GLN A 18 -2.73 -3.08 20.74
C GLN A 18 -2.96 -2.20 19.51
N ILE A 19 -2.57 -0.92 19.51
CA ILE A 19 -2.94 0.04 18.47
C ILE A 19 -1.69 0.68 17.89
N SER A 20 -1.52 0.56 16.58
CA SER A 20 -0.52 1.30 15.82
C SER A 20 -1.17 2.25 14.83
N ILE A 21 -0.56 3.42 14.65
CA ILE A 21 -0.94 4.38 13.61
C ILE A 21 0.28 4.71 12.77
N GLY A 22 0.05 5.02 11.50
CA GLY A 22 1.13 5.15 10.54
C GLY A 22 0.73 5.83 9.26
N GLY A 23 1.69 5.91 8.36
CA GLY A 23 1.51 6.36 6.99
C GLY A 23 1.76 5.22 6.00
N PHE A 24 1.18 5.33 4.81
CA PHE A 24 1.50 4.47 3.69
C PHE A 24 1.70 5.28 2.42
N LEU A 25 2.57 4.78 1.56
CA LEU A 25 2.83 5.26 0.22
C LEU A 25 2.90 4.06 -0.71
N ASP A 26 1.89 3.89 -1.57
CA ASP A 26 1.87 2.85 -2.60
C ASP A 26 2.02 3.49 -3.99
N TYR A 27 2.93 2.94 -4.79
CA TYR A 27 3.21 3.35 -6.15
C TYR A 27 2.90 2.21 -7.11
N SER A 28 2.05 2.46 -8.10
CA SER A 28 1.77 1.51 -9.18
C SER A 28 2.05 2.17 -10.53
N SER A 29 2.89 1.54 -11.34
CA SER A 29 3.17 1.97 -12.71
C SER A 29 2.77 0.89 -13.68
N THR A 30 1.89 1.23 -14.62
CA THR A 30 1.54 0.36 -15.75
C THR A 30 2.06 1.00 -17.04
N LYS A 31 2.90 0.26 -17.76
CA LYS A 31 3.32 0.65 -19.12
C LYS A 31 2.35 0.04 -20.12
N TYR A 32 1.77 0.86 -20.98
CA TYR A 32 1.04 0.42 -22.16
C TYR A 32 1.92 0.72 -23.38
N GLY A 33 2.28 -0.33 -24.13
CA GLY A 33 3.04 -0.21 -25.37
C GLY A 33 2.36 -1.02 -26.48
N TYR A 34 1.96 -0.33 -27.54
CA TYR A 34 1.76 -0.89 -28.88
C TYR A 34 2.64 -0.08 -29.82
N THR A 35 3.17 -0.72 -30.87
CA THR A 35 4.10 -0.16 -31.86
C THR A 35 3.86 1.33 -32.18
N GLY A 36 4.72 2.21 -31.67
CA GLY A 36 4.70 3.66 -31.95
C GLY A 36 4.03 4.56 -30.90
N PHE A 37 3.36 4.01 -29.87
CA PHE A 37 2.76 4.79 -28.78
C PHE A 37 3.10 4.16 -27.42
N ASP A 38 4.05 4.78 -26.71
CA ASP A 38 4.42 4.43 -25.34
C ASP A 38 3.70 5.37 -24.35
N GLY A 39 2.73 4.82 -23.61
CA GLY A 39 2.01 5.53 -22.55
C GLY A 39 2.34 4.94 -21.17
N LYS A 40 2.73 5.78 -20.21
CA LYS A 40 2.99 5.34 -18.83
C LYS A 40 1.92 5.89 -17.90
N LEU A 41 1.14 4.98 -17.31
CA LEU A 41 0.18 5.31 -16.29
C LEU A 41 0.82 5.11 -14.91
N THR A 42 0.88 6.18 -14.13
CA THR A 42 1.43 6.17 -12.77
C THR A 42 0.32 6.49 -11.78
N ILE A 43 0.17 5.67 -10.75
CA ILE A 43 -0.75 5.92 -9.65
C ILE A 43 0.07 5.96 -8.37
N LEU A 44 -0.07 7.06 -7.64
CA LEU A 44 0.47 7.22 -6.31
C LEU A 44 -0.68 7.22 -5.31
N PHE A 45 -0.58 6.40 -4.29
CA PHE A 45 -1.47 6.39 -3.14
C PHE A 45 -0.67 6.84 -1.94
N VAL A 46 -1.16 7.83 -1.21
CA VAL A 46 -0.53 8.30 0.03
C VAL A 46 -1.60 8.54 1.07
N GLY A 47 -1.35 8.14 2.30
CA GLY A 47 -2.33 8.31 3.36
C GLY A 47 -1.84 7.89 4.72
N ALA A 48 -2.78 7.92 5.66
CA ALA A 48 -2.62 7.40 7.00
C ALA A 48 -3.31 6.04 7.13
N ARG A 49 -2.78 5.20 8.01
CA ARG A 49 -3.37 3.91 8.38
C ARG A 49 -3.35 3.74 9.88
N ALA A 50 -4.35 3.06 10.40
CA ALA A 50 -4.41 2.62 11.78
C ALA A 50 -4.67 1.13 11.80
N SER A 51 -3.90 0.40 12.61
CA SER A 51 -3.98 -1.04 12.73
C SER A 51 -4.15 -1.43 14.20
N TYR A 52 -5.02 -2.40 14.43
CA TYR A 52 -5.25 -3.03 15.72
C TYR A 52 -4.61 -4.42 15.70
N HIS A 53 -3.79 -4.72 16.69
CA HIS A 53 -3.07 -5.99 16.84
C HIS A 53 -3.87 -6.93 17.75
N PHE A 54 -4.31 -8.07 17.20
CA PHE A 54 -5.17 -9.05 17.84
C PHE A 54 -4.42 -10.14 18.62
N ASN A 55 -3.10 -10.00 18.80
CA ASN A 55 -2.25 -11.06 19.38
C ASN A 55 -2.70 -11.47 20.79
N GLU A 56 -3.16 -10.50 21.57
CA GLU A 56 -3.64 -10.72 22.94
C GLU A 56 -4.99 -11.45 22.97
N ILE A 57 -5.86 -11.22 21.98
CA ILE A 57 -7.20 -11.81 21.91
C ILE A 57 -7.14 -13.27 21.41
N LEU A 58 -6.16 -13.60 20.57
CA LEU A 58 -6.06 -14.90 19.90
C LEU A 58 -5.17 -15.92 20.63
N ASP A 59 -4.66 -15.59 21.83
CA ASP A 59 -3.73 -16.43 22.61
C ASP A 59 -2.64 -17.06 21.74
N VAL A 60 -2.06 -16.24 20.84
CA VAL A 60 -1.05 -16.69 19.90
C VAL A 60 0.23 -16.94 20.70
N LYS A 61 0.42 -18.19 21.15
CA LYS A 61 1.61 -18.65 21.91
C LYS A 61 2.95 -18.46 21.18
N ASN A 62 2.93 -17.97 19.95
CA ASN A 62 4.11 -17.64 19.17
C ASN A 62 4.25 -16.11 19.09
N ASP A 63 5.15 -15.54 19.88
CA ASP A 63 5.58 -14.12 19.80
C ASP A 63 6.10 -13.70 18.41
N LYS A 64 6.26 -14.67 17.51
CA LYS A 64 6.69 -14.49 16.13
C LYS A 64 5.54 -14.13 15.19
N VAL A 65 4.29 -14.40 15.54
CA VAL A 65 3.13 -14.15 14.68
C VAL A 65 2.32 -13.00 15.24
N ASP A 66 2.08 -12.00 14.40
CA ASP A 66 1.33 -10.81 14.73
C ASP A 66 0.15 -10.64 13.75
N LEU A 67 -1.07 -10.85 14.23
CA LEU A 67 -2.29 -10.66 13.46
C LEU A 67 -2.82 -9.25 13.71
N TYR A 68 -3.01 -8.50 12.63
CA TYR A 68 -3.47 -7.13 12.70
C TYR A 68 -4.58 -6.85 11.70
N GLY A 69 -5.44 -5.91 12.03
CA GLY A 69 -6.50 -5.44 11.16
C GLY A 69 -6.81 -3.98 11.42
N GLY A 70 -7.11 -3.25 10.37
CA GLY A 70 -7.05 -1.81 10.38
C GLY A 70 -7.83 -1.15 9.26
N VAL A 71 -7.80 0.17 9.31
CA VAL A 71 -8.37 1.04 8.30
C VAL A 71 -7.29 1.96 7.76
N ALA A 72 -7.43 2.35 6.51
CA ALA A 72 -6.55 3.26 5.80
C ALA A 72 -7.39 4.38 5.21
N LEU A 73 -6.92 5.62 5.37
CA LEU A 73 -7.51 6.79 4.74
C LEU A 73 -6.41 7.56 4.04
N GLY A 74 -6.58 7.83 2.76
CA GLY A 74 -5.58 8.53 1.97
C GLY A 74 -6.16 9.23 0.76
N PHE A 75 -5.26 9.72 -0.05
CA PHE A 75 -5.53 10.29 -1.35
C PHE A 75 -4.81 9.47 -2.41
N ARG A 76 -5.53 9.19 -3.48
CA ARG A 76 -4.97 8.63 -4.71
C ARG A 76 -4.71 9.79 -5.66
N SER A 77 -3.51 9.89 -6.20
CA SER A 77 -3.19 10.75 -7.33
C SER A 77 -2.84 9.90 -8.55
N VAL A 78 -3.43 10.23 -9.69
CA VAL A 78 -3.20 9.53 -10.97
C VAL A 78 -2.49 10.51 -11.90
N SER A 79 -1.34 10.09 -12.41
CA SER A 79 -0.59 10.86 -13.41
C SER A 79 -0.44 10.01 -14.68
N TRP A 80 -0.88 10.59 -15.80
CA TRP A 80 -0.62 10.07 -17.13
C TRP A 80 0.64 10.76 -17.67
N LYS A 81 1.59 9.99 -18.18
CA LYS A 81 2.73 10.54 -18.93
C LYS A 81 2.75 9.95 -20.34
N TYR A 82 2.81 10.82 -21.34
CA TYR A 82 3.01 10.45 -22.75
C TYR A 82 4.46 10.77 -23.15
N ASN A 83 5.03 9.98 -24.06
CA ASN A 83 6.41 10.15 -24.51
C ASN A 83 6.61 11.33 -25.50
N ASP A 84 5.54 12.07 -25.82
CA ASP A 84 5.55 13.24 -26.70
C ASP A 84 5.28 14.52 -25.88
N PRO A 85 6.24 15.47 -25.80
CA PRO A 85 6.16 16.64 -24.92
C PRO A 85 5.02 17.61 -25.26
N ILE A 86 4.43 17.52 -26.45
CA ILE A 86 3.28 18.34 -26.85
C ILE A 86 1.98 17.82 -26.19
N TYR A 87 1.89 16.52 -25.92
CA TYR A 87 0.72 15.90 -25.31
C TYR A 87 0.78 15.77 -23.78
N ASP A 88 1.97 15.90 -23.18
CA ASP A 88 2.16 15.87 -21.71
C ASP A 88 1.56 17.12 -21.03
N ASP A 89 1.58 18.28 -21.70
CA ASP A 89 1.05 19.57 -21.18
C ASP A 89 -0.46 19.74 -21.43
N LEU A 90 -1.02 19.08 -22.45
CA LEU A 90 -2.44 19.14 -22.81
C LEU A 90 -3.31 18.12 -22.06
N TYR A 91 -2.73 17.02 -21.57
CA TYR A 91 -3.41 15.93 -20.86
C TYR A 91 -2.91 15.73 -19.42
N SER A 92 -2.26 16.73 -18.84
CA SER A 92 -2.17 16.89 -17.38
C SER A 92 -3.55 17.23 -16.81
N ASP A 93 -4.50 16.33 -17.07
CA ASP A 93 -5.90 16.44 -16.68
C ASP A 93 -5.98 16.24 -15.16
N PRO A 94 -6.55 17.19 -14.39
CA PRO A 94 -6.65 17.10 -12.92
C PRO A 94 -7.61 16.00 -12.42
N TYR A 95 -8.17 15.19 -13.32
CA TYR A 95 -9.17 14.17 -13.03
C TYR A 95 -8.57 12.80 -12.67
N SER A 96 -8.36 12.59 -11.37
CA SER A 96 -8.77 11.41 -10.58
C SER A 96 -8.16 11.46 -9.17
N ASN A 97 -8.03 12.66 -8.60
CA ASN A 97 -7.67 12.82 -7.20
C ASN A 97 -8.89 12.42 -6.37
N GLY A 98 -8.81 11.26 -5.72
CA GLY A 98 -9.91 10.69 -4.94
C GLY A 98 -9.47 10.38 -3.53
N VAL A 99 -10.40 10.52 -2.58
CA VAL A 99 -10.21 9.97 -1.24
C VAL A 99 -10.27 8.46 -1.34
N LEU A 100 -9.23 7.80 -0.86
CA LEU A 100 -9.19 6.37 -0.70
C LEU A 100 -9.53 6.05 0.76
N PHE A 101 -10.66 5.37 0.95
CA PHE A 101 -10.91 4.65 2.19
C PHE A 101 -10.60 3.18 1.94
N GLY A 102 -9.82 2.59 2.82
CA GLY A 102 -9.44 1.20 2.77
C GLY A 102 -9.58 0.53 4.12
N VAL A 103 -9.78 -0.78 4.08
CA VAL A 103 -9.66 -1.65 5.23
C VAL A 103 -8.63 -2.71 4.92
N HIS A 104 -7.84 -3.13 5.90
CA HIS A 104 -6.81 -4.13 5.72
C HIS A 104 -6.78 -5.07 6.90
N ALA A 105 -6.48 -6.34 6.66
CA ALA A 105 -6.32 -7.37 7.66
C ALA A 105 -5.17 -8.26 7.22
N GLY A 106 -4.19 -8.46 8.09
CA GLY A 106 -2.96 -9.14 7.75
C GLY A 106 -2.34 -9.90 8.91
N ALA A 107 -1.35 -10.71 8.55
CA ALA A 107 -0.49 -11.42 9.47
C ALA A 107 0.95 -11.02 9.19
N ARG A 108 1.74 -10.76 10.23
CA ARG A 108 3.18 -10.58 10.17
C ARG A 108 3.85 -11.73 10.90
N TYR A 109 4.87 -12.31 10.28
CA TYR A 109 5.69 -13.36 10.86
C TYR A 109 7.13 -12.85 11.01
N MET A 110 7.64 -12.74 12.23
CA MET A 110 9.03 -12.37 12.52
C MET A 110 9.92 -13.61 12.52
N PHE A 111 10.79 -13.72 11.50
CA PHE A 111 11.79 -14.80 11.42
C PHE A 111 13.00 -14.50 12.31
N ALA A 112 13.33 -13.23 12.50
CA ALA A 112 14.40 -12.71 13.35
C ALA A 112 13.89 -11.56 14.23
N ASN A 113 14.67 -11.15 15.24
CA ASN A 113 14.30 -10.09 16.19
C ASN A 113 13.91 -8.75 15.52
N ASN A 114 14.46 -8.49 14.33
CA ASN A 114 14.27 -7.23 13.61
C ASN A 114 13.64 -7.40 12.23
N ILE A 115 13.56 -8.62 11.69
CA ILE A 115 13.12 -8.86 10.31
C ILE A 115 12.03 -9.94 10.29
N GLY A 116 10.95 -9.63 9.59
CA GLY A 116 9.83 -10.52 9.34
C GLY A 116 9.28 -10.39 7.94
N GLY A 117 8.38 -11.29 7.59
CA GLY A 117 7.49 -11.17 6.44
C GLY A 117 6.11 -10.72 6.88
N PHE A 118 5.34 -10.11 6.00
CA PHE A 118 3.92 -9.87 6.23
C PHE A 118 3.09 -10.25 5.01
N ALA A 119 1.87 -10.66 5.27
CA ALA A 119 0.82 -10.89 4.31
C ALA A 119 -0.39 -10.06 4.75
N GLU A 120 -0.87 -9.18 3.89
CA GLU A 120 -2.00 -8.30 4.16
C GLU A 120 -3.05 -8.49 3.07
N LEU A 121 -4.29 -8.71 3.48
CA LEU A 121 -5.46 -8.69 2.63
C LEU A 121 -6.17 -7.36 2.84
N GLY A 122 -6.41 -6.62 1.77
CA GLY A 122 -6.99 -5.29 1.84
C GLY A 122 -8.13 -5.09 0.87
N TYR A 123 -9.04 -4.20 1.22
CA TYR A 123 -10.00 -3.63 0.30
C TYR A 123 -9.72 -2.13 0.21
N GLY A 124 -9.37 -1.63 -0.98
CA GLY A 124 -8.99 -0.23 -1.21
C GLY A 124 -7.80 -0.08 -2.17
N VAL A 125 -6.60 -0.51 -1.74
CA VAL A 125 -5.37 -0.39 -2.56
C VAL A 125 -5.03 -1.69 -3.30
N SER A 126 -5.10 -2.84 -2.64
CA SER A 126 -4.77 -4.15 -3.22
C SER A 126 -5.45 -5.26 -2.44
N ILE A 127 -5.96 -6.28 -3.14
CA ILE A 127 -6.63 -7.44 -2.54
C ILE A 127 -5.66 -8.25 -1.68
N LEU A 128 -4.40 -8.35 -2.12
CA LEU A 128 -3.37 -9.10 -1.45
C LEU A 128 -2.03 -8.37 -1.60
N LYS A 129 -1.36 -8.12 -0.48
CA LYS A 129 0.00 -7.57 -0.38
C LYS A 129 0.86 -8.56 0.37
N LEU A 130 2.07 -8.79 -0.13
CA LEU A 130 3.11 -9.60 0.51
C LEU A 130 4.37 -8.77 0.54
N GLY A 131 5.09 -8.81 1.66
CA GLY A 131 6.31 -8.03 1.79
C GLY A 131 7.16 -8.41 2.99
N LEU A 132 8.21 -7.62 3.20
CA LEU A 132 9.09 -7.72 4.36
C LEU A 132 8.76 -6.59 5.34
N ALA A 133 8.78 -6.91 6.62
CA ALA A 133 8.60 -5.98 7.72
C ALA A 133 9.90 -5.92 8.54
N VAL A 134 10.33 -4.72 8.89
CA VAL A 134 11.48 -4.51 9.76
C VAL A 134 11.01 -3.80 11.03
N LYS A 135 11.35 -4.35 12.19
CA LYS A 135 11.06 -3.78 13.50
C LYS A 135 12.34 -3.17 14.08
N PHE A 136 12.24 -1.92 14.53
CA PHE A 136 13.31 -1.16 15.19
C PHE A 136 12.88 -0.77 16.60
#